data_AF-A0A6I3D1Y9-F1
#
_entry.id   AF-A0A6I3D1Y9-F1
#
_cell.length_a   1.000
_cell.length_b   1.000
_cell.length_c   1.000
_cell.angle_alpha   90.00
_cell.angle_beta   90.00
_cell.angle_gamma   90.00
#
_symmetry.space_group_name_H-M   'P 1'
#
loop_
_entity.id
_entity.type
_entity.pdbx_description
1 polymer ?
#
loop_
_entity_poly.entity_id
_entity_poly.type
_entity_poly.pdbx_seq_one_letter_code
_entity_poly.pdbx_strand_id
1 'polypeptide(L)'
;MRRVRSTPSRFARTKADWKSQSRTNAWGWRLLSAFTSYNAQVQVFERTAMASNPVLNDKRFEQVIAEGYGTSPVTRAMTYGGTMSALGVMFAIICVSGWVGWSQVNQTTQEVFDAATRQTVVVSTTSFPGWTIIAALAALGFAFATIFKPKWGPATAPLYALCEGAFLGAISAYYNQMYDGIVVQAVLATLSVVFVMFVLYVTRIVKVTPKFVLITVAATGGIMVMYLASWIFSIFGADITFWNSPTPLGIGISVVICIVAAMNLAIDFAFIEQSVEAGNTPRRMEWLAALGVTVTIVWLYLEILRLLSLLRR
;
A
#
# COMPACT_ATOMS: atom_id res chain seq x y z
N MET A 1 -68.43 23.97 -38.20
CA MET A 1 -67.69 24.96 -37.41
C MET A 1 -66.67 24.26 -36.52
N ARG A 2 -65.46 24.83 -36.47
CA ARG A 2 -64.38 24.65 -35.47
C ARG A 2 -63.64 23.31 -35.36
N ARG A 3 -62.42 23.34 -35.91
CA ARG A 3 -61.25 22.54 -35.52
C ARG A 3 -60.99 22.66 -34.01
N VAL A 4 -60.61 21.55 -33.39
CA VAL A 4 -59.78 21.55 -32.19
C VAL A 4 -58.57 20.66 -32.47
N ARG A 5 -57.40 21.29 -32.63
CA ARG A 5 -56.09 20.65 -32.46
C ARG A 5 -55.77 20.71 -30.97
N SER A 6 -55.34 19.60 -30.38
CA SER A 6 -54.58 19.64 -29.13
C SER A 6 -53.66 18.43 -29.05
N THR A 7 -52.38 18.71 -29.31
CA THR A 7 -51.16 18.14 -28.71
C THR A 7 -50.97 16.61 -28.66
N PRO A 8 -49.93 16.06 -29.32
CA PRO A 8 -49.57 14.66 -29.18
C PRO A 8 -49.03 14.38 -27.78
N SER A 9 -49.45 13.25 -27.22
CA SER A 9 -48.97 12.68 -25.97
C SER A 9 -47.45 12.51 -26.00
N ARG A 10 -46.79 13.12 -25.02
CA ARG A 10 -45.34 13.13 -24.84
C ARG A 10 -44.84 11.80 -24.23
N PHE A 11 -45.21 10.67 -24.82
CA PHE A 11 -44.74 9.34 -24.39
C PHE A 11 -44.59 8.41 -25.60
N ALA A 12 -43.54 8.67 -26.38
CA ALA A 12 -43.03 7.70 -27.36
C ALA A 12 -41.51 7.90 -27.49
N ARG A 13 -40.75 7.64 -26.41
CA ARG A 13 -39.33 7.32 -26.58
C ARG A 13 -39.27 5.89 -27.09
N THR A 14 -39.01 5.79 -28.38
CA THR A 14 -38.79 4.56 -29.13
C THR A 14 -37.65 3.76 -28.52
N LYS A 15 -37.76 2.43 -28.56
CA LYS A 15 -36.69 1.47 -28.17
C LYS A 15 -35.37 1.67 -28.93
N ALA A 16 -35.32 2.59 -29.89
CA ALA A 16 -34.15 2.94 -30.68
C ALA A 16 -33.15 3.84 -29.93
N ASP A 17 -33.59 4.65 -28.95
CA ASP A 17 -32.70 5.55 -28.20
C ASP A 17 -31.80 4.82 -27.19
N TRP A 18 -32.21 3.63 -26.73
CA TRP A 18 -31.41 2.86 -25.77
C TRP A 18 -30.23 2.11 -26.41
N LYS A 19 -30.22 1.93 -27.73
CA LYS A 19 -29.16 1.19 -28.43
C LYS A 19 -27.97 2.05 -28.86
N SER A 20 -28.08 3.38 -28.85
CA SER A 20 -26.94 4.26 -29.14
C SER A 20 -26.11 4.58 -27.89
N GLN A 21 -26.68 4.42 -26.68
CA GLN A 21 -26.00 4.73 -25.42
C GLN A 21 -25.33 3.52 -24.74
N SER A 22 -25.44 2.32 -25.32
CA SER A 22 -24.84 1.09 -24.77
C SER A 22 -23.52 0.67 -25.46
N ARG A 23 -22.98 1.47 -26.40
CA ARG A 23 -21.74 1.12 -27.13
C ARG A 23 -20.46 1.64 -26.48
N THR A 24 -20.52 2.43 -25.40
CA THR A 24 -19.32 2.99 -24.74
C THR A 24 -18.75 2.14 -23.61
N ASN A 25 -19.44 1.07 -23.16
CA ASN A 25 -19.00 0.28 -21.99
C ASN A 25 -18.71 -1.20 -22.33
N ALA A 26 -18.36 -1.50 -23.58
CA ALA A 26 -18.12 -2.87 -24.05
C ALA A 26 -16.86 -3.53 -23.45
N TRP A 27 -15.93 -2.76 -22.87
CA TRP A 27 -14.71 -3.30 -22.26
C TRP A 27 -14.95 -3.82 -20.84
N GLY A 28 -15.77 -3.15 -20.03
CA GLY A 28 -16.04 -3.54 -18.64
C GLY A 28 -16.81 -4.86 -18.52
N TRP A 29 -17.80 -5.08 -19.40
CA TRP A 29 -18.60 -6.31 -19.40
C TRP A 29 -17.84 -7.51 -19.97
N ARG A 30 -16.89 -7.30 -20.89
CA ARG A 30 -16.03 -8.36 -21.42
C ARG A 30 -14.98 -8.83 -20.41
N LEU A 31 -14.48 -7.94 -19.57
CA LEU A 31 -13.58 -8.29 -18.46
C LEU A 31 -14.32 -9.01 -17.33
N LEU A 32 -15.53 -8.58 -16.96
CA LEU A 32 -16.39 -9.26 -15.98
C LEU A 32 -16.85 -10.64 -16.46
N SER A 33 -17.19 -10.79 -17.75
CA SER A 33 -17.55 -12.10 -18.32
C SER A 33 -16.36 -13.04 -18.45
N ALA A 34 -15.15 -12.53 -18.73
CA ALA A 34 -13.92 -13.32 -18.75
C ALA A 34 -13.52 -13.80 -17.33
N PHE A 35 -13.76 -12.99 -16.30
CA PHE A 35 -13.51 -13.35 -14.91
C PHE A 35 -14.49 -14.41 -14.37
N THR A 36 -15.76 -14.36 -14.79
CA THR A 36 -16.78 -15.34 -14.38
C THR A 36 -16.69 -16.66 -15.14
N SER A 37 -16.25 -16.65 -16.40
CA SER A 37 -16.05 -17.87 -17.19
C SER A 37 -14.79 -18.66 -16.81
N TYR A 38 -13.78 -18.01 -16.23
CA TYR A 38 -12.62 -18.69 -15.63
C TYR A 38 -13.02 -19.61 -14.46
N ASN A 39 -13.87 -19.12 -13.54
CA ASN A 39 -14.32 -19.92 -12.39
C ASN A 39 -15.23 -21.10 -12.79
N ALA A 40 -15.98 -21.00 -13.89
CA ALA A 40 -16.84 -22.08 -14.37
C ALA A 40 -16.06 -23.21 -15.07
N GLN A 41 -14.97 -22.88 -15.77
CA GLN A 41 -14.11 -23.89 -16.42
C GLN A 41 -13.28 -24.69 -15.41
N VAL A 42 -12.88 -24.08 -14.29
CA VAL A 42 -12.13 -24.75 -13.21
C VAL A 42 -12.97 -25.83 -12.52
N GLN A 43 -14.26 -25.57 -12.27
CA GLN A 43 -15.14 -26.54 -11.60
C GLN A 43 -15.52 -27.75 -12.47
N VAL A 44 -15.55 -27.60 -13.80
CA VAL A 44 -15.82 -28.72 -14.73
C VAL A 44 -14.57 -29.58 -14.93
N PHE A 45 -13.37 -29.00 -14.84
CA PHE A 45 -12.09 -29.71 -14.92
C PHE A 45 -11.79 -30.53 -13.64
N GLU A 46 -12.16 -30.03 -12.46
CA GLU A 46 -12.02 -30.78 -11.19
C GLU A 46 -12.88 -32.04 -11.14
N ARG A 47 -14.09 -32.03 -11.72
CA ARG A 47 -15.01 -33.19 -11.68
C ARG A 47 -14.62 -34.34 -12.60
N THR A 48 -13.87 -34.09 -13.67
CA THR A 48 -13.39 -35.14 -14.60
C THR A 48 -12.00 -35.66 -14.25
N ALA A 49 -11.19 -34.89 -13.50
CA ALA A 49 -9.85 -35.30 -13.07
C ALA A 49 -9.84 -36.30 -11.90
N MET A 50 -10.95 -36.46 -11.17
CA MET A 50 -11.03 -37.32 -9.98
C MET A 50 -11.38 -38.80 -10.25
N ALA A 51 -11.57 -39.21 -11.52
CA ALA A 51 -12.00 -40.58 -11.87
C ALA A 51 -10.91 -41.51 -12.43
N SER A 52 -9.63 -41.12 -12.45
CA SER A 52 -8.53 -42.00 -12.86
C SER A 52 -7.39 -41.94 -11.86
N ASN A 53 -7.46 -42.80 -10.85
CA ASN A 53 -6.50 -42.95 -9.77
C ASN A 53 -5.16 -43.55 -10.28
N PRO A 54 -4.01 -42.89 -10.08
CA PRO A 54 -2.71 -43.49 -10.25
C PRO A 54 -1.84 -43.18 -9.03
N VAL A 55 -2.26 -43.62 -7.84
CA VAL A 55 -1.39 -43.76 -6.65
C VAL A 55 -0.17 -44.65 -6.95
N LEU A 56 -0.21 -45.45 -8.01
CA LEU A 56 0.90 -46.24 -8.54
C LEU A 56 1.27 -45.74 -9.93
N ASN A 57 1.99 -44.62 -10.00
CA ASN A 57 2.63 -44.18 -11.25
C ASN A 57 4.14 -44.25 -11.06
N ASP A 58 4.80 -45.10 -11.85
CA ASP A 58 6.25 -45.37 -11.79
C ASP A 58 7.09 -44.08 -11.91
N LYS A 59 6.52 -43.02 -12.51
CA LYS A 59 7.13 -41.70 -12.61
C LYS A 59 7.38 -41.01 -11.27
N ARG A 60 6.61 -41.31 -10.22
CA ARG A 60 6.86 -40.74 -8.87
C ARG A 60 8.05 -41.38 -8.18
N PHE A 61 8.34 -42.65 -8.46
CA PHE A 61 9.56 -43.32 -8.01
C PHE A 61 10.77 -42.89 -8.82
N GLU A 62 10.62 -42.66 -10.13
CA GLU A 62 11.65 -42.00 -10.94
C GLU A 62 11.92 -40.57 -10.48
N GLN A 63 10.93 -39.83 -9.99
CA GLN A 63 11.11 -38.45 -9.51
C GLN A 63 11.97 -38.37 -8.23
N VAL A 64 11.87 -39.37 -7.36
CA VAL A 64 12.66 -39.46 -6.11
C VAL A 64 14.08 -40.01 -6.37
N ILE A 65 14.25 -40.83 -7.42
CA ILE A 65 15.58 -41.31 -7.86
C ILE A 65 16.28 -40.26 -8.75
N ALA A 66 15.54 -39.50 -9.56
CA ALA A 66 16.01 -38.34 -10.31
C ALA A 66 16.25 -37.10 -9.43
N GLU A 67 15.78 -37.12 -8.18
CA GLU A 67 16.18 -36.19 -7.11
C GLU A 67 17.64 -36.43 -6.64
N GLY A 68 18.36 -37.39 -7.24
CA GLY A 68 19.82 -37.42 -7.28
C GLY A 68 20.36 -36.46 -8.34
N TYR A 69 20.90 -35.32 -7.91
CA TYR A 69 21.62 -34.31 -8.71
C TYR A 69 20.80 -33.59 -9.80
N GLY A 70 20.15 -32.47 -9.45
CA GLY A 70 19.74 -31.53 -10.49
C GLY A 70 18.78 -30.44 -10.05
N THR A 71 19.24 -29.20 -10.13
CA THR A 71 18.49 -27.96 -9.93
C THR A 71 17.23 -27.88 -10.80
N SER A 72 16.05 -28.05 -10.21
CA SER A 72 14.79 -27.46 -10.68
C SER A 72 13.88 -27.23 -9.47
N PRO A 73 13.51 -25.97 -9.15
CA PRO A 73 12.76 -25.71 -7.95
C PRO A 73 11.33 -26.21 -8.19
N VAL A 74 10.94 -27.27 -7.47
CA VAL A 74 9.55 -27.37 -7.00
C VAL A 74 9.28 -26.00 -6.40
N THR A 75 8.50 -25.19 -7.11
CA THR A 75 8.24 -23.81 -6.68
C THR A 75 7.33 -23.99 -5.47
N ARG A 76 7.93 -24.08 -4.28
CA ARG A 76 7.19 -24.29 -3.04
C ARG A 76 6.05 -23.27 -3.02
N ALA A 77 4.87 -23.70 -2.62
CA ALA A 77 3.75 -22.79 -2.45
C ALA A 77 4.13 -21.73 -1.39
N MET A 78 3.58 -20.52 -1.53
CA MET A 78 3.65 -19.47 -0.52
C MET A 78 3.14 -19.99 0.83
N THR A 79 3.84 -19.66 1.90
CA THR A 79 3.48 -20.05 3.26
C THR A 79 3.25 -18.84 4.15
N TYR A 80 2.36 -18.97 5.14
CA TYR A 80 2.19 -17.96 6.18
C TYR A 80 3.51 -17.68 6.89
N GLY A 81 4.23 -18.73 7.28
CA GLY A 81 5.52 -18.62 7.96
C GLY A 81 6.59 -17.91 7.11
N GLY A 82 6.67 -18.22 5.81
CA GLY A 82 7.59 -17.56 4.90
C GLY A 82 7.30 -16.06 4.75
N THR A 83 6.04 -15.69 4.57
CA THR A 83 5.61 -14.28 4.48
C THR A 83 5.91 -13.52 5.77
N MET A 84 5.61 -14.12 6.93
CA MET A 84 5.86 -13.50 8.23
C MET A 84 7.36 -13.33 8.49
N SER A 85 8.19 -14.31 8.10
CA SER A 85 9.64 -14.20 8.22
C SER A 85 10.23 -13.12 7.31
N ALA A 86 9.73 -12.99 6.08
CA ALA A 86 10.13 -11.92 5.16
C ALA A 86 9.75 -10.54 5.72
N LEU A 87 8.54 -10.41 6.26
CA LEU A 87 8.09 -9.20 6.94
C LEU A 87 8.99 -8.86 8.13
N GLY A 88 9.28 -9.83 9.00
CA GLY A 88 10.18 -9.64 10.15
C GLY A 88 11.59 -9.18 9.75
N VAL A 89 12.15 -9.77 8.69
CA VAL A 89 13.46 -9.34 8.13
C VAL A 89 13.39 -7.90 7.63
N MET A 90 12.34 -7.54 6.88
CA MET A 90 12.18 -6.18 6.36
C MET A 90 12.03 -5.15 7.49
N PHE A 91 11.25 -5.46 8.52
CA PHE A 91 11.12 -4.59 9.70
C PHE A 91 12.44 -4.41 10.44
N ALA A 92 13.21 -5.49 10.63
CA ALA A 92 14.53 -5.40 11.25
C ALA A 92 15.46 -4.49 10.45
N ILE A 93 15.46 -4.62 9.12
CA ILE A 93 16.24 -3.75 8.23
C ILE A 93 15.78 -2.29 8.36
N ILE A 94 14.47 -2.02 8.38
CA ILE A 94 13.91 -0.67 8.54
C ILE A 94 14.35 -0.04 9.86
N CYS A 95 14.34 -0.80 10.96
CA CYS A 95 14.78 -0.28 12.26
C CYS A 95 16.27 0.09 12.24
N VAL A 96 17.12 -0.76 11.68
CA VAL A 96 18.57 -0.52 11.61
C VAL A 96 18.88 0.64 10.67
N SER A 97 18.30 0.66 9.47
CA SER A 97 18.53 1.75 8.52
C SER A 97 17.91 3.06 9.00
N GLY A 98 16.76 3.01 9.68
CA GLY A 98 16.12 4.17 10.30
C GLY A 98 16.95 4.77 11.43
N TRP A 99 17.62 3.95 12.23
CA TRP A 99 18.60 4.44 13.20
C TRP A 99 19.74 5.21 12.52
N VAL A 100 20.30 4.66 11.43
CA VAL A 100 21.35 5.35 10.66
C VAL A 100 20.81 6.66 10.08
N GLY A 101 19.61 6.64 9.49
CA GLY A 101 18.96 7.83 8.95
C GLY A 101 18.73 8.91 10.00
N TRP A 102 18.32 8.52 11.21
CA TRP A 102 18.16 9.42 12.35
C TRP A 102 19.49 10.06 12.75
N SER A 103 20.54 9.25 12.89
CA SER A 103 21.86 9.71 13.37
C SER A 103 22.56 10.73 12.46
N GLN A 104 22.10 10.85 11.21
CA GLN A 104 22.66 11.75 10.21
C GLN A 104 21.94 13.11 10.16
N VAL A 105 20.80 13.26 10.84
CA VAL A 105 20.07 14.53 10.93
C VAL A 105 20.65 15.34 12.09
N ASN A 106 21.67 16.14 11.77
CA ASN A 106 22.33 17.02 12.72
C ASN A 106 21.64 18.38 12.80
N GLN A 107 21.48 18.90 14.01
CA GLN A 107 21.09 20.29 14.24
C GLN A 107 22.34 21.14 14.21
N THR A 108 22.47 21.98 13.18
CA THR A 108 23.46 23.05 13.24
C THR A 108 22.84 24.20 14.01
N THR A 109 23.09 24.21 15.32
CA THR A 109 22.76 25.33 16.18
C THR A 109 23.83 26.39 15.99
N GLN A 110 23.48 27.51 15.36
CA GLN A 110 24.37 28.67 15.30
C GLN A 110 23.85 29.75 16.26
N GLU A 111 24.73 30.21 17.14
CA GLU A 111 24.50 31.43 17.89
C GLU A 111 24.75 32.61 16.95
N VAL A 112 23.67 33.22 16.48
CA VAL A 112 23.75 34.42 15.65
C VAL A 112 23.54 35.62 16.56
N PHE A 113 24.56 36.48 16.64
CA PHE A 113 24.41 37.76 17.32
C PHE A 113 23.56 38.69 16.45
N ASP A 114 22.33 38.97 16.88
CA ASP A 114 21.48 39.95 16.22
C ASP A 114 21.91 41.36 16.67
N ALA A 115 22.56 42.08 15.75
CA ALA A 115 23.07 43.43 15.98
C ALA A 115 21.95 44.45 16.29
N ALA A 116 20.70 44.17 15.92
CA ALA A 116 19.56 45.06 16.16
C ALA A 116 19.00 44.92 17.59
N THR A 117 18.93 43.70 18.14
CA THR A 117 18.38 43.42 19.47
C THR A 117 19.45 43.26 20.56
N ARG A 118 20.74 43.22 20.20
CA ARG A 118 21.88 42.96 21.12
C ARG A 118 21.73 41.68 21.92
N GLN A 119 21.00 40.70 21.38
CA GLN A 119 20.84 39.38 21.97
C GLN A 119 21.41 38.31 21.04
N THR A 120 22.03 37.31 21.63
CA THR A 120 22.42 36.09 20.93
C THR A 120 21.15 35.28 20.68
N VAL A 121 20.70 35.25 19.43
CA VAL A 121 19.56 34.43 19.01
C VAL A 121 20.12 33.11 18.51
N VAL A 122 19.69 32.03 19.14
CA VAL A 122 20.06 30.67 18.76
C VAL A 122 19.21 30.24 17.56
N VAL A 123 19.78 30.29 16.36
CA VAL A 123 19.11 29.82 15.15
C VAL A 123 19.48 28.37 14.92
N SER A 124 18.51 27.48 15.11
CA SER A 124 18.68 26.05 14.82
C SER A 124 18.23 25.79 13.38
N THR A 125 19.18 25.53 12.50
CA THR A 125 18.86 25.16 11.11
C THR A 125 18.94 23.64 11.00
N THR A 126 17.80 22.98 10.82
CA THR A 126 17.75 21.55 10.52
C THR A 126 17.99 21.37 9.03
N SER A 127 19.18 20.89 8.64
CA SER A 127 19.46 20.56 7.25
C SER A 127 18.89 19.18 6.92
N PHE A 128 18.04 19.10 5.91
CA PHE A 128 17.68 17.82 5.31
C PHE A 128 18.85 17.34 4.46
N PRO A 129 19.49 16.22 4.78
CA PRO A 129 20.60 15.73 3.96
C PRO A 129 20.11 15.41 2.55
N GLY A 130 20.81 15.88 1.52
CA GLY A 130 20.42 15.66 0.11
C GLY A 130 20.31 14.17 -0.28
N TRP A 131 20.98 13.28 0.45
CA TRP A 131 20.86 11.83 0.26
C TRP A 131 19.47 11.29 0.60
N THR A 132 18.66 11.99 1.39
CA THR A 132 17.29 11.55 1.75
C THR A 132 16.37 11.49 0.53
N ILE A 133 16.53 12.43 -0.41
CA ILE A 133 15.79 12.41 -1.69
C ILE A 133 16.22 11.22 -2.53
N ILE A 134 17.52 10.92 -2.58
CA ILE A 134 18.06 9.75 -3.28
C ILE A 134 17.53 8.46 -2.64
N ALA A 135 17.47 8.38 -1.31
CA ALA A 135 16.91 7.24 -0.58
C ALA A 135 15.41 7.04 -0.87
N ALA A 136 14.61 8.12 -0.87
CA ALA A 136 13.19 8.06 -1.21
C ALA A 136 12.96 7.60 -2.67
N LEU A 137 13.73 8.14 -3.62
CA LEU A 137 13.64 7.75 -5.02
C LEU A 137 14.12 6.31 -5.25
N ALA A 138 15.18 5.88 -4.55
CA ALA A 138 15.67 4.50 -4.60
C ALA A 138 14.64 3.53 -4.02
N ALA A 139 14.03 3.85 -2.88
CA ALA A 139 12.96 3.06 -2.28
C ALA A 139 11.79 2.93 -3.27
N LEU A 140 11.30 4.04 -3.84
CA LEU A 140 10.24 4.01 -4.85
C LEU A 140 10.62 3.13 -6.06
N GLY A 141 11.87 3.23 -6.53
CA GLY A 141 12.41 2.40 -7.61
C GLY A 141 12.42 0.90 -7.28
N PHE A 142 12.86 0.52 -6.07
CA PHE A 142 12.86 -0.87 -5.62
C PHE A 142 11.44 -1.42 -5.39
N ALA A 143 10.51 -0.58 -4.93
CA ALA A 143 9.10 -0.95 -4.80
C ALA A 143 8.51 -1.29 -6.18
N PHE A 144 8.66 -0.40 -7.17
CA PHE A 144 8.21 -0.67 -8.54
C PHE A 144 8.93 -1.86 -9.17
N ALA A 145 10.24 -2.01 -8.96
CA ALA A 145 11.00 -3.16 -9.46
C ALA A 145 10.44 -4.49 -8.91
N THR A 146 10.06 -4.52 -7.63
CA THR A 146 9.48 -5.71 -6.99
C THR A 146 8.08 -6.01 -7.54
N ILE A 147 7.27 -4.96 -7.77
CA ILE A 147 5.92 -5.09 -8.33
C ILE A 147 5.96 -5.62 -9.78
N PHE A 148 6.81 -5.03 -10.63
CA PHE A 148 6.92 -5.45 -12.04
C PHE A 148 7.65 -6.77 -12.22
N LYS A 149 8.61 -7.09 -11.34
CA LYS A 149 9.36 -8.35 -11.37
C LYS A 149 9.36 -9.06 -10.00
N PRO A 150 8.25 -9.72 -9.62
CA PRO A 150 8.16 -10.47 -8.35
C PRO A 150 9.21 -11.57 -8.20
N LYS A 151 9.80 -12.03 -9.30
CA LYS A 151 10.91 -13.00 -9.30
C LYS A 151 12.14 -12.52 -8.53
N TRP A 152 12.35 -11.20 -8.47
CA TRP A 152 13.49 -10.54 -7.82
C TRP A 152 13.16 -10.10 -6.37
N GLY A 153 11.92 -10.33 -5.92
CA GLY A 153 11.43 -9.91 -4.60
C GLY A 153 12.35 -10.21 -3.41
N PRO A 154 12.97 -11.40 -3.31
CA PRO A 154 13.89 -11.70 -2.20
C PRO A 154 15.11 -10.77 -2.11
N ALA A 155 15.51 -10.13 -3.20
CA ALA A 155 16.62 -9.18 -3.22
C ALA A 155 16.13 -7.73 -3.17
N THR A 156 15.09 -7.40 -3.94
CA THR A 156 14.59 -6.02 -4.07
C THR A 156 13.78 -5.54 -2.86
N ALA A 157 13.08 -6.44 -2.15
CA ALA A 157 12.30 -6.05 -0.98
C ALA A 157 13.18 -5.69 0.24
N PRO A 158 14.27 -6.41 0.58
CA PRO A 158 15.23 -5.95 1.57
C PRO A 158 15.91 -4.63 1.20
N LEU A 159 16.25 -4.42 -0.08
CA LEU A 159 16.83 -3.16 -0.54
C LEU A 159 15.85 -2.00 -0.40
N TYR A 160 14.56 -2.23 -0.72
CA TYR A 160 13.50 -1.29 -0.43
C TYR A 160 13.47 -0.93 1.06
N ALA A 161 13.43 -1.93 1.95
CA ALA A 161 13.40 -1.73 3.40
C ALA A 161 14.61 -0.92 3.91
N LEU A 162 15.78 -1.11 3.31
CA LEU A 162 16.99 -0.36 3.65
C LEU A 162 16.85 1.12 3.29
N CYS A 163 16.49 1.41 2.03
CA CYS A 163 16.32 2.79 1.55
C CYS A 163 15.17 3.51 2.25
N GLU A 164 14.02 2.84 2.36
CA GLU A 164 12.83 3.37 3.02
C GLU A 164 13.09 3.65 4.49
N GLY A 165 13.71 2.71 5.22
CA GLY A 165 13.98 2.92 6.63
C GLY A 165 14.95 4.09 6.86
N ALA A 166 16.00 4.24 6.05
CA ALA A 166 16.89 5.40 6.16
C ALA A 166 16.17 6.74 5.91
N PHE A 167 15.27 6.78 4.92
CA PHE A 167 14.43 7.96 4.64
C PHE A 167 13.45 8.25 5.78
N LEU A 168 12.74 7.23 6.25
CA LEU A 168 11.78 7.31 7.34
C LEU A 168 12.45 7.74 8.65
N GLY A 169 13.66 7.24 8.93
CA GLY A 169 14.46 7.65 10.09
C GLY A 169 14.83 9.12 10.05
N ALA A 170 15.23 9.64 8.89
CA ALA A 170 15.54 11.06 8.70
C ALA A 170 14.30 11.95 8.88
N ILE A 171 13.15 11.55 8.33
CA ILE A 171 11.88 12.25 8.58
C ILE A 171 11.51 12.23 10.06
N SER A 172 11.66 11.07 10.70
CA SER A 172 11.30 10.90 12.11
C SER A 172 12.15 11.81 13.00
N ALA A 173 13.46 11.90 12.74
CA ALA A 173 14.35 12.83 13.43
C ALA A 173 13.88 14.28 13.24
N TYR A 174 13.52 14.67 12.01
CA TYR A 174 12.99 16.02 11.74
C TYR A 174 11.73 16.34 12.57
N TYR A 175 10.76 15.44 12.63
CA TYR A 175 9.56 15.64 13.46
C TYR A 175 9.87 15.65 14.96
N ASN A 176 10.81 14.81 15.41
CA ASN A 176 11.19 14.77 16.83
C ASN A 176 11.88 16.06 17.30
N GLN A 177 12.61 16.73 16.40
CA GLN A 177 13.21 18.03 16.70
C GLN A 177 12.17 19.14 16.92
N MET A 178 11.03 19.05 16.25
CA MET A 178 9.91 20.00 16.44
C MET A 178 9.02 19.62 17.62
N TYR A 179 8.80 18.32 17.82
CA TYR A 179 7.91 17.78 18.83
C TYR A 179 8.58 16.61 19.54
N ASP A 180 9.15 16.88 20.71
CA ASP A 180 9.85 15.84 21.45
C ASP A 180 8.92 14.67 21.82
N GLY A 181 9.44 13.46 21.70
CA GLY A 181 8.74 12.20 21.95
C GLY A 181 7.61 11.86 20.97
N ILE A 182 7.37 12.66 19.92
CA ILE A 182 6.29 12.40 18.95
C ILE A 182 6.48 11.07 18.22
N VAL A 183 7.73 10.70 17.95
CA VAL A 183 8.06 9.49 17.19
C VAL A 183 7.71 8.24 17.99
N VAL A 184 8.05 8.21 19.28
CA VAL A 184 7.73 7.06 20.14
C VAL A 184 6.21 6.89 20.26
N GLN A 185 5.47 8.00 20.37
CA GLN A 185 4.00 7.95 20.38
C GLN A 185 3.43 7.45 19.05
N ALA A 186 3.98 7.93 17.93
CA ALA A 186 3.57 7.47 16.60
C ALA A 186 3.81 5.97 16.42
N VAL A 187 5.00 5.48 16.78
CA VAL A 187 5.32 4.04 16.73
C VAL A 187 4.36 3.22 17.58
N LEU A 188 4.11 3.62 18.83
CA LEU A 188 3.18 2.92 19.72
C LEU A 188 1.76 2.91 19.17
N ALA A 189 1.30 4.03 18.61
CA ALA A 189 -0.01 4.13 17.98
C ALA A 189 -0.11 3.25 16.72
N THR A 190 0.90 3.25 15.85
CA THR A 190 0.94 2.38 14.67
C THR A 190 0.91 0.91 15.07
N LEU A 191 1.75 0.49 16.02
CA LEU A 191 1.76 -0.90 16.51
C LEU A 191 0.41 -1.28 17.13
N SER A 192 -0.24 -0.37 17.85
CA SER A 192 -1.57 -0.59 18.41
C SER A 192 -2.62 -0.81 17.31
N VAL A 193 -2.62 0.04 16.28
CA VAL A 193 -3.56 -0.09 15.14
C VAL A 193 -3.31 -1.38 14.37
N VAL A 194 -2.05 -1.71 14.07
CA VAL A 194 -1.67 -2.95 13.39
C VAL A 194 -2.11 -4.16 14.20
N PHE A 195 -1.86 -4.16 15.51
CA PHE A 195 -2.27 -5.26 16.40
C PHE A 195 -3.79 -5.42 16.45
N VAL A 196 -4.54 -4.34 16.65
CA VAL A 196 -6.01 -4.39 16.68
C VAL A 196 -6.56 -4.87 15.33
N MET A 197 -6.04 -4.37 14.21
CA MET A 197 -6.46 -4.83 12.88
C MET A 197 -6.12 -6.30 12.64
N PHE A 198 -4.94 -6.75 13.07
CA PHE A 198 -4.56 -8.16 13.00
C PHE A 198 -5.52 -9.04 13.80
N VAL A 199 -5.86 -8.65 15.04
CA VAL A 199 -6.83 -9.36 15.87
C VAL A 199 -8.23 -9.37 15.24
N LEU A 200 -8.72 -8.23 14.76
CA LEU A 200 -10.01 -8.12 14.08
C LEU A 200 -10.10 -8.98 12.82
N TYR A 201 -8.99 -9.10 12.10
CA TYR A 201 -8.86 -9.93 10.92
C TYR A 201 -8.89 -11.43 11.27
N VAL A 202 -8.02 -11.86 12.20
CA VAL A 202 -7.92 -13.27 12.61
C VAL A 202 -9.20 -13.77 13.27
N THR A 203 -9.87 -12.93 14.06
CA THR A 203 -11.19 -13.24 14.65
C THR A 203 -12.33 -13.25 13.63
N ARG A 204 -12.05 -12.92 12.36
CA ARG A 204 -13.03 -12.83 11.26
C ARG A 204 -14.21 -11.90 11.54
N ILE A 205 -14.03 -10.95 12.47
CA ILE A 205 -15.00 -9.87 12.74
C ILE A 205 -15.08 -8.95 11.53
N VAL A 206 -13.92 -8.60 10.95
CA VAL A 206 -13.82 -7.80 9.73
C VAL A 206 -13.62 -8.73 8.55
N LYS A 207 -14.63 -8.84 7.67
CA LYS A 207 -14.54 -9.60 6.42
C LYS A 207 -14.23 -8.68 5.25
N VAL A 208 -13.12 -8.95 4.58
CA VAL A 208 -12.73 -8.21 3.37
C VAL A 208 -13.60 -8.70 2.20
N THR A 209 -14.63 -7.91 1.89
CA THR A 209 -15.53 -8.17 0.76
C THR A 209 -15.05 -7.44 -0.51
N PRO A 210 -15.47 -7.85 -1.72
CA PRO A 210 -15.13 -7.13 -2.95
C PRO A 210 -15.54 -5.65 -2.91
N LYS A 211 -16.65 -5.31 -2.24
CA LYS A 211 -17.08 -3.93 -2.03
C LYS A 211 -16.14 -3.15 -1.11
N PHE A 212 -15.66 -3.79 -0.03
CA PHE A 212 -14.67 -3.20 0.87
C PHE A 212 -13.37 -2.88 0.14
N VAL A 213 -12.86 -3.83 -0.67
CA VAL A 213 -11.65 -3.62 -1.49
C VAL A 213 -11.86 -2.46 -2.46
N LEU A 214 -12.98 -2.44 -3.18
CA LEU A 214 -13.27 -1.39 -4.16
C LEU A 214 -13.33 0.01 -3.53
N ILE A 215 -14.02 0.16 -2.38
CA ILE A 215 -14.12 1.45 -1.68
C ILE A 215 -12.75 1.89 -1.18
N THR A 216 -11.97 0.99 -0.58
CA THR A 216 -10.67 1.33 0.01
C THR A 216 -9.64 1.68 -1.06
N VAL A 217 -9.59 0.92 -2.16
CA VAL A 217 -8.70 1.22 -3.29
C VAL A 217 -9.09 2.52 -3.97
N ALA A 218 -10.40 2.81 -4.11
CA ALA A 218 -10.86 4.11 -4.62
C ALA A 218 -10.48 5.27 -3.70
N ALA A 219 -10.61 5.10 -2.37
CA ALA A 219 -10.21 6.10 -1.39
C ALA A 219 -8.69 6.34 -1.42
N THR A 220 -7.90 5.27 -1.45
CA THR A 220 -6.43 5.33 -1.58
C THR A 220 -6.03 6.02 -2.88
N GLY A 221 -6.66 5.66 -4.01
CA GLY A 221 -6.43 6.32 -5.29
C GLY A 221 -6.76 7.81 -5.25
N GLY A 222 -7.86 8.21 -4.60
CA GLY A 222 -8.21 9.61 -4.40
C GLY A 222 -7.17 10.39 -3.60
N ILE A 223 -6.66 9.79 -2.51
CA ILE A 223 -5.59 10.37 -1.69
C ILE A 223 -4.30 10.52 -2.51
N MET A 224 -3.94 9.51 -3.31
CA MET A 224 -2.76 9.55 -4.16
C MET A 224 -2.86 10.63 -5.25
N VAL A 225 -4.03 10.80 -5.87
CA VAL A 225 -4.27 11.87 -6.84
C VAL A 225 -4.18 13.24 -6.15
N MET A 226 -4.73 13.37 -4.94
CA MET A 226 -4.59 14.58 -4.14
C MET A 226 -3.12 14.92 -3.92
N TYR A 227 -2.32 13.98 -3.38
CA TYR A 227 -0.88 14.19 -3.15
C TYR A 227 -0.11 14.53 -4.43
N LEU A 228 -0.43 13.87 -5.56
CA LEU A 228 0.20 14.16 -6.84
C LEU A 228 -0.14 15.56 -7.34
N ALA A 229 -1.40 15.98 -7.22
CA ALA A 229 -1.81 17.34 -7.56
C ALA A 229 -1.05 18.36 -6.70
N SER A 230 -0.96 18.14 -5.39
CA SER A 230 -0.18 18.96 -4.47
C SER A 230 1.26 19.13 -4.91
N TRP A 231 1.90 18.02 -5.26
CA TRP A 231 3.29 18.00 -5.68
C TRP A 231 3.48 18.79 -6.98
N ILE A 232 2.60 18.60 -7.97
CA ILE A 232 2.63 19.36 -9.23
C ILE A 232 2.48 20.86 -8.96
N PHE A 233 1.51 21.27 -8.13
CA PHE A 233 1.30 22.69 -7.80
C PHE A 233 2.48 23.31 -7.04
N SER A 234 3.16 22.54 -6.19
CA SER A 234 4.36 22.98 -5.48
C SER A 234 5.49 23.36 -6.44
N ILE A 235 5.60 22.70 -7.60
CA ILE A 235 6.60 23.02 -8.64
C ILE A 235 6.33 24.40 -9.26
N PHE A 236 5.07 24.82 -9.31
CA PHE A 236 4.67 26.14 -9.81
C PHE A 236 4.71 27.24 -8.73
N GLY A 237 5.22 26.94 -7.52
CA GLY A 237 5.31 27.89 -6.42
C GLY A 237 3.98 28.15 -5.70
N ALA A 238 2.95 27.35 -5.95
CA ALA A 238 1.68 27.43 -5.24
C ALA A 238 1.66 26.43 -4.07
N ASP A 239 1.69 26.96 -2.84
CA ASP A 239 1.47 26.16 -1.62
C ASP A 239 -0.02 25.92 -1.41
N ILE A 240 -0.55 24.86 -2.01
CA ILE A 240 -1.96 24.46 -1.86
C ILE A 240 -2.15 23.52 -0.67
N THR A 241 -1.42 23.76 0.42
CA THR A 241 -1.27 22.78 1.51
C THR A 241 -2.42 22.86 2.52
N PHE A 242 -3.67 22.94 2.04
CA PHE A 242 -4.85 23.08 2.90
C PHE A 242 -5.04 21.88 3.84
N TRP A 243 -4.69 20.67 3.41
CA TRP A 243 -4.74 19.46 4.25
C TRP A 243 -3.59 19.34 5.26
N ASN A 244 -2.53 20.15 5.14
CA ASN A 244 -1.38 20.19 6.06
C ASN A 244 -1.42 21.42 6.98
N SER A 245 -2.48 22.21 6.88
CA SER A 245 -2.75 23.29 7.84
C SER A 245 -3.29 22.70 9.15
N PRO A 246 -2.91 23.23 10.33
CA PRO A 246 -3.48 22.85 11.63
C PRO A 246 -4.89 23.45 11.78
N THR A 247 -5.74 23.18 10.80
CA THR A 247 -7.16 23.54 10.83
C THR A 247 -7.98 22.31 11.22
N PRO A 248 -9.18 22.47 11.79
CA PRO A 248 -10.08 21.35 12.08
C PRO A 248 -10.32 20.45 10.85
N LEU A 249 -10.31 21.05 9.65
CA LEU A 249 -10.42 20.35 8.38
C LEU A 249 -9.16 19.53 8.06
N GLY A 250 -7.95 20.07 8.29
CA GLY A 250 -6.69 19.33 8.13
C GLY A 250 -6.57 18.13 9.07
N ILE A 251 -6.99 18.28 10.34
CA ILE A 251 -7.05 17.18 11.30
C ILE A 251 -8.05 16.12 10.83
N GLY A 252 -9.27 16.53 10.44
CA GLY A 252 -10.30 15.62 9.95
C GLY A 252 -9.85 14.80 8.73
N ILE A 253 -9.21 15.44 7.75
CA ILE A 253 -8.64 14.73 6.59
C ILE A 253 -7.58 13.73 7.03
N SER A 254 -6.68 14.11 7.95
CA SER A 254 -5.62 13.23 8.44
C SER A 254 -6.18 11.98 9.13
N VAL A 255 -7.23 12.14 9.95
CA VAL A 255 -7.93 11.01 10.57
C VAL A 255 -8.53 10.08 9.51
N VAL A 256 -9.16 10.63 8.48
CA VAL A 256 -9.72 9.82 7.38
C VAL A 256 -8.63 9.03 6.66
N ILE A 257 -7.47 9.65 6.38
CA ILE A 257 -6.36 8.96 5.71
C ILE A 257 -5.78 7.86 6.62
N CYS A 258 -5.65 8.09 7.94
CA CYS A 258 -5.28 7.05 8.90
C CYS A 258 -6.26 5.86 8.86
N ILE A 259 -7.57 6.13 8.79
CA ILE A 259 -8.59 5.07 8.68
C ILE A 259 -8.42 4.30 7.36
N VAL A 260 -8.22 4.99 6.24
CA VAL A 260 -8.00 4.35 4.93
C VAL A 260 -6.73 3.51 4.93
N ALA A 261 -5.64 3.99 5.55
CA ALA A 261 -4.40 3.23 5.71
C ALA A 261 -4.62 1.96 6.55
N ALA A 262 -5.36 2.06 7.65
CA ALA A 262 -5.73 0.90 8.46
C ALA A 262 -6.65 -0.09 7.70
N MET A 263 -7.51 0.41 6.81
CA MET A 263 -8.34 -0.43 5.94
C MET A 263 -7.51 -1.15 4.86
N ASN A 264 -6.49 -0.49 4.29
CA ASN A 264 -5.55 -1.14 3.38
C ASN A 264 -4.81 -2.30 4.07
N LEU A 265 -4.46 -2.14 5.34
CA LEU A 265 -3.82 -3.21 6.11
C LEU A 265 -4.69 -4.48 6.17
N ALA A 266 -6.01 -4.32 6.32
CA ALA A 266 -6.95 -5.45 6.28
C ALA A 266 -6.97 -6.13 4.89
N ILE A 267 -6.86 -5.35 3.81
CA ILE A 267 -6.75 -5.89 2.44
C ILE A 267 -5.45 -6.67 2.28
N ASP A 268 -4.35 -6.19 2.84
CA ASP A 268 -3.06 -6.87 2.76
C ASP A 268 -3.09 -8.22 3.49
N PHE A 269 -3.74 -8.30 4.66
CA PHE A 269 -3.94 -9.57 5.37
C PHE A 269 -4.82 -10.54 4.57
N ALA A 270 -5.88 -10.03 3.94
CA ALA A 270 -6.73 -10.82 3.05
C ALA A 270 -6.01 -11.33 1.81
N PHE A 271 -5.12 -10.52 1.25
CA PHE A 271 -4.27 -10.93 0.14
C PHE A 271 -3.33 -12.07 0.56
N ILE A 272 -2.75 -12.01 1.76
CA ILE A 272 -1.88 -13.09 2.28
C ILE A 272 -2.67 -14.39 2.49
N GLU A 273 -3.83 -14.34 3.16
CA GLU A 273 -4.67 -15.54 3.39
C GLU A 273 -5.09 -16.18 2.06
N GLN A 274 -5.64 -15.38 1.13
CA GLN A 274 -6.06 -15.89 -0.19
C GLN A 274 -4.88 -16.45 -1.01
N SER A 275 -3.71 -15.82 -0.95
CA SER A 275 -2.54 -16.25 -1.70
C SER A 275 -1.97 -17.58 -1.19
N VAL A 276 -2.04 -17.82 0.12
CA VAL A 276 -1.61 -19.07 0.75
C VAL A 276 -2.67 -20.16 0.53
N GLU A 277 -3.95 -19.85 0.71
CA GLU A 277 -5.06 -20.79 0.51
C GLU A 277 -5.18 -21.27 -0.94
N ALA A 278 -4.90 -20.40 -1.92
CA ALA A 278 -4.93 -20.75 -3.34
C ALA A 278 -3.88 -21.82 -3.72
N GLY A 279 -2.84 -22.04 -2.90
CA GLY A 279 -1.86 -23.13 -3.03
C GLY A 279 -0.92 -23.08 -4.24
N ASN A 280 -1.27 -22.33 -5.30
CA ASN A 280 -0.52 -22.23 -6.56
C ASN A 280 0.38 -20.99 -6.63
N THR A 281 0.44 -20.20 -5.56
CA THR A 281 1.24 -18.98 -5.51
C THR A 281 2.71 -19.32 -5.27
N PRO A 282 3.66 -18.90 -6.15
CA PRO A 282 5.09 -19.14 -5.96
C PRO A 282 5.62 -18.62 -4.62
N ARG A 283 6.51 -19.37 -3.93
CA ARG A 283 7.20 -18.92 -2.70
C ARG A 283 7.80 -17.52 -2.78
N ARG A 284 8.23 -17.09 -3.97
CA ARG A 284 8.82 -15.75 -4.18
C ARG A 284 7.82 -14.61 -3.92
N MET A 285 6.52 -14.88 -4.00
CA MET A 285 5.47 -13.91 -3.68
C MET A 285 5.38 -13.61 -2.17
N GLU A 286 5.98 -14.43 -1.30
CA GLU A 286 6.10 -14.14 0.14
C GLU A 286 6.74 -12.76 0.38
N TRP A 287 7.76 -12.41 -0.41
CA TRP A 287 8.46 -11.12 -0.32
C TRP A 287 7.64 -9.97 -0.90
N LEU A 288 6.84 -10.23 -1.93
CA LEU A 288 5.94 -9.21 -2.49
C LEU A 288 4.79 -8.91 -1.52
N ALA A 289 4.22 -9.94 -0.89
CA ALA A 289 3.17 -9.77 0.10
C ALA A 289 3.70 -9.08 1.37
N ALA A 290 4.89 -9.46 1.84
CA ALA A 290 5.56 -8.78 2.94
C ALA A 290 5.87 -7.31 2.60
N LEU A 291 6.31 -7.02 1.38
CA LEU A 291 6.52 -5.65 0.90
C LEU A 291 5.24 -4.84 0.94
N GLY A 292 4.12 -5.37 0.45
CA GLY A 292 2.82 -4.70 0.46
C GLY A 292 2.40 -4.29 1.88
N VAL A 293 2.41 -5.24 2.81
CA VAL A 293 2.12 -4.97 4.23
C VAL A 293 3.08 -3.92 4.80
N THR A 294 4.38 -4.03 4.49
CA THR A 294 5.40 -3.08 4.99
C THR A 294 5.12 -1.66 4.50
N VAL A 295 4.83 -1.47 3.21
CA VAL A 295 4.48 -0.18 2.61
C VAL A 295 3.25 0.41 3.31
N THR A 296 2.22 -0.39 3.54
CA THR A 296 1.01 0.07 4.23
C THR A 296 1.28 0.48 5.67
N ILE A 297 2.11 -0.27 6.41
CA ILE A 297 2.48 0.08 7.80
C ILE A 297 3.32 1.36 7.84
N VAL A 298 4.29 1.50 6.93
CA VAL A 298 5.10 2.72 6.76
C VAL A 298 4.21 3.92 6.45
N TRP A 299 3.24 3.76 5.54
CA TRP A 299 2.29 4.81 5.20
C TRP A 299 1.41 5.21 6.39
N LEU A 300 0.86 4.22 7.11
CA LEU A 300 0.10 4.45 8.33
C LEU A 300 0.94 5.18 9.40
N TYR A 301 2.21 4.82 9.55
CA TYR A 301 3.13 5.49 10.47
C TYR A 301 3.31 6.97 10.13
N LEU A 302 3.63 7.30 8.86
CA LEU A 302 3.82 8.68 8.43
C LEU A 302 2.55 9.51 8.62
N GLU A 303 1.39 8.91 8.40
CA GLU A 303 0.11 9.59 8.58
C GLU A 303 -0.24 9.81 10.05
N ILE A 304 0.06 8.86 10.94
CA ILE A 304 -0.09 9.04 12.39
C ILE A 304 0.88 10.11 12.90
N LEU A 305 2.14 10.08 12.45
CA LEU A 305 3.14 11.10 12.77
C LEU A 305 2.64 12.49 12.37
N ARG A 306 2.07 12.60 11.17
CA ARG A 306 1.44 13.83 10.66
C ARG A 306 0.26 14.25 11.51
N LEU A 307 -0.68 13.35 11.82
CA LEU A 307 -1.84 13.62 12.66
C LEU A 307 -1.41 14.17 14.03
N LEU A 308 -0.45 13.51 14.69
CA LEU A 308 0.09 13.96 15.97
C LEU A 308 0.77 15.34 15.86
N SER A 309 1.43 15.62 14.74
CA SER A 309 2.05 16.93 14.53
C SER A 309 1.02 18.05 14.37
N LEU A 310 -0.11 17.78 13.69
CA LEU A 310 -1.21 18.75 13.55
C LEU A 310 -1.90 19.01 14.88
N LEU A 311 -1.99 18.02 15.76
CA LEU A 311 -2.58 18.16 17.10
C LEU A 311 -1.70 18.94 18.08
N ARG A 312 -0.39 19.05 17.82
CA ARG A 312 0.58 19.74 18.68
C ARG A 312 1.01 21.11 18.17
N ARG A 313 0.58 21.50 16.97
CA ARG A 313 0.77 22.86 16.41
C ARG A 313 -0.24 23.83 16.98
#